data_AF-A0A257JDH0-F1
#
_entry.id   AF-A0A257JDH0-F1
#
_cell.length_a   1.000
_cell.length_b   1.000
_cell.length_c   1.000
_cell.angle_alpha   90.00
_cell.angle_beta   90.00
_cell.angle_gamma   90.00
#
_symmetry.space_group_name_H-M   'P 1'
#
loop_
_entity.id
_entity.type
_entity.pdbx_description
1 polymer ?
#
loop_
_entity_poly.entity_id
_entity_poly.type
_entity_poly.pdbx_seq_one_letter_code
_entity_poly.pdbx_strand_id
1 'polypeptide(L)'
;MQASYILLISWMNVPALPAVGLWFLVPLHNCYVHLDLDWTHGPFRHVLASPRFHRWHHADVPIAYGKNLANVLPIWDVMFGTYINPGPCTAPMGSREMDIPSTNLPRLLIWPVIGWS
;
A
#
# COMPACT_ATOMS: atom_id res chain seq x y z
N MET A 1 1.30 -1.76 -16.54
CA MET A 1 2.26 -0.91 -15.81
C MET A 1 3.73 -1.17 -16.17
N GLN A 2 4.20 -2.40 -16.38
CA GLN A 2 5.65 -2.65 -16.54
C GLN A 2 6.29 -2.03 -17.79
N ALA A 3 5.58 -2.00 -18.93
CA ALA A 3 6.09 -1.40 -20.17
C ALA A 3 6.35 0.12 -20.03
N SER A 4 5.47 0.86 -19.35
CA SER A 4 5.65 2.30 -19.11
C SER A 4 6.85 2.58 -18.19
N TYR A 5 7.14 1.68 -17.24
CA TYR A 5 8.35 1.79 -16.43
C TYR A 5 9.62 1.59 -17.26
N ILE A 6 9.71 0.53 -18.08
CA ILE A 6 10.91 0.28 -18.90
C ILE A 6 11.21 1.48 -19.81
N LEU A 7 10.18 2.05 -20.44
CA LEU A 7 10.32 3.23 -21.30
C LEU A 7 10.78 4.47 -20.51
N LEU A 8 10.18 4.75 -19.36
CA LEU A 8 10.54 5.88 -18.50
C LEU A 8 11.98 5.76 -17.98
N ILE A 9 12.34 4.60 -17.44
CA ILE A 9 13.67 4.36 -16.87
C ILE A 9 14.76 4.43 -17.95
N SER A 10 14.46 3.93 -19.15
CA SER A 10 15.34 4.04 -20.33
C SER A 10 15.47 5.51 -20.78
N TRP A 11 14.37 6.26 -20.84
CA TRP A 11 14.38 7.68 -21.20
C TRP A 11 15.19 8.53 -20.21
N MET A 12 15.09 8.22 -18.92
CA MET A 12 15.85 8.87 -17.86
C MET A 12 17.34 8.46 -17.81
N ASN A 13 17.79 7.55 -18.70
CA ASN A 13 19.16 7.01 -18.71
C ASN A 13 19.59 6.45 -17.34
N VAL A 14 18.67 5.88 -16.57
CA VAL A 14 19.01 5.27 -15.29
C VAL A 14 19.87 4.03 -15.57
N PRO A 15 21.03 3.86 -14.91
CA PRO A 15 21.88 2.71 -15.13
C PRO A 15 21.13 1.39 -14.89
N ALA A 16 21.42 0.36 -15.71
CA ALA A 16 20.69 -0.90 -15.66
C ALA A 16 20.77 -1.59 -14.29
N LEU A 17 21.93 -1.54 -13.62
CA LEU A 17 22.14 -2.22 -12.34
C LEU A 17 21.19 -1.73 -11.22
N PRO A 18 21.11 -0.42 -10.89
CA PRO A 18 20.14 0.07 -9.91
C PRO A 18 18.70 -0.13 -10.36
N ALA A 19 18.39 -0.06 -11.67
CA ALA A 19 17.05 -0.33 -12.17
C ALA A 19 16.61 -1.77 -11.90
N VAL A 20 17.49 -2.75 -12.16
CA VAL A 20 17.28 -4.16 -11.84
C VAL A 20 17.14 -4.36 -10.33
N GLY A 21 17.99 -3.72 -9.53
CA GLY A 21 17.90 -3.78 -8.07
C GLY A 21 16.54 -3.34 -7.54
N LEU A 22 16.04 -2.19 -7.98
CA LEU A 22 14.70 -1.69 -7.60
C LEU A 22 13.57 -2.62 -8.06
N TRP A 23 13.74 -3.26 -9.22
CA TRP A 23 12.78 -4.23 -9.77
C TRP A 23 12.57 -5.43 -8.85
N PHE A 24 13.59 -5.83 -8.09
CA PHE A 24 13.47 -6.89 -7.08
C PHE A 24 13.08 -6.35 -5.70
N LEU A 25 13.66 -5.22 -5.28
CA LEU A 25 13.46 -4.71 -3.93
C LEU A 25 12.03 -4.21 -3.69
N VAL A 26 11.41 -3.54 -4.67
CA VAL A 26 10.05 -2.98 -4.49
C VAL A 26 8.99 -4.07 -4.31
N PRO A 27 8.93 -5.14 -5.14
CA PRO A 27 8.01 -6.26 -4.90
C PRO A 27 8.27 -6.98 -3.58
N LEU A 28 9.53 -7.18 -3.19
CA LEU A 28 9.87 -7.79 -1.91
C LEU A 28 9.38 -6.93 -0.73
N HIS A 29 9.58 -5.62 -0.80
CA HIS A 29 9.02 -4.67 0.17
C HIS A 29 7.49 -4.71 0.19
N ASN A 30 6.85 -4.83 -0.98
CA ASN A 30 5.40 -4.96 -1.08
C ASN A 30 4.91 -6.23 -0.38
N CYS A 31 5.58 -7.38 -0.55
CA CYS A 31 5.26 -8.58 0.22
C CYS A 31 5.49 -8.38 1.71
N TYR A 32 6.61 -7.74 2.09
CA TYR A 32 6.99 -7.48 3.47
C TYR A 32 5.91 -6.69 4.23
N VAL A 33 5.39 -5.59 3.67
CA VAL A 33 4.37 -4.76 4.34
C VAL A 33 3.00 -5.44 4.47
N HIS A 34 2.76 -6.54 3.75
CA HIS A 34 1.53 -7.34 3.85
C HIS A 34 1.67 -8.55 4.78
N LEU A 35 2.83 -8.78 5.38
CA LEU A 35 3.01 -9.87 6.33
C LEU A 35 2.09 -9.67 7.55
N ASP A 36 1.62 -10.78 8.13
CA ASP A 36 0.79 -10.78 9.33
C ASP A 36 1.63 -10.52 10.61
N LEU A 37 2.41 -9.44 10.60
CA LEU A 37 3.31 -9.03 11.67
C LEU A 37 2.92 -7.67 12.23
N ASP A 38 3.13 -7.47 13.53
CA ASP A 38 2.79 -6.23 14.22
C ASP A 38 4.01 -5.31 14.41
N TRP A 39 4.79 -5.12 13.34
CA TRP A 39 6.04 -4.36 13.37
C TRP A 39 5.83 -2.89 13.00
N THR A 40 6.49 -1.97 13.72
CA THR A 40 6.38 -0.50 13.50
C THR A 40 7.65 0.19 13.01
N HIS A 41 8.81 -0.45 13.11
CA HIS A 41 10.13 0.17 12.95
C HIS A 41 10.51 1.24 13.99
N GLY A 42 9.73 1.40 15.07
CA GLY A 42 10.07 2.30 16.17
C GLY A 42 10.30 3.75 15.72
N PRO A 43 11.50 4.33 15.93
CA PRO A 43 11.84 5.68 15.44
C PRO A 43 11.79 5.82 13.91
N PHE A 44 12.05 4.75 13.15
CA PHE A 44 12.10 4.78 11.68
C PHE A 44 10.74 4.61 11.00
N ARG A 45 9.65 4.56 11.77
CA ARG A 45 8.26 4.40 11.29
C ARG A 45 7.80 5.49 10.31
N HIS A 46 8.47 6.63 10.30
CA HIS A 46 8.19 7.76 9.42
C HIS A 46 9.02 7.73 8.13
N VAL A 47 9.98 6.82 8.01
CA VAL A 47 10.89 6.71 6.87
C VAL A 47 10.57 5.51 6.01
N LEU A 48 10.37 4.33 6.63
CA LEU A 48 10.06 3.10 5.91
C LEU A 48 8.73 2.51 6.39
N ALA A 49 7.84 2.23 5.44
CA ALA A 49 6.54 1.63 5.72
C ALA A 49 6.69 0.24 6.33
N SER A 50 5.98 0.00 7.42
CA SER A 50 6.01 -1.26 8.16
C SER A 50 4.74 -2.09 7.95
N PRO A 51 4.75 -3.39 8.32
CA PRO A 51 3.54 -4.21 8.33
C PRO A 51 2.38 -3.58 9.11
N ARG A 52 2.62 -3.00 10.31
CA ARG A 52 1.57 -2.30 11.07
C ARG A 52 1.04 -1.07 10.31
N PHE A 53 1.93 -0.26 9.73
CA PHE A 53 1.55 0.94 9.00
C PHE A 53 0.61 0.59 7.82
N HIS A 54 0.99 -0.41 7.02
CA HIS A 54 0.21 -0.83 5.86
C HIS A 54 -1.05 -1.60 6.23
N ARG A 55 -1.05 -2.32 7.36
CA ARG A 55 -2.27 -2.92 7.90
C ARG A 55 -3.33 -1.89 8.24
N TRP A 56 -2.94 -0.76 8.83
CA TRP A 56 -3.86 0.35 9.08
C TRP A 56 -4.44 0.95 7.79
N HIS A 57 -3.72 0.89 6.67
CA HIS A 57 -4.26 1.30 5.37
C HIS A 57 -5.39 0.38 4.87
N HIS A 58 -5.28 -0.93 5.13
CA HIS A 58 -6.28 -1.94 4.74
C HIS A 58 -7.42 -2.13 5.75
N ALA A 59 -7.36 -1.43 6.89
CA ALA A 59 -8.36 -1.55 7.94
C ALA A 59 -9.69 -0.92 7.50
N ASP A 60 -10.76 -1.69 7.64
CA ASP A 60 -12.11 -1.28 7.30
C ASP A 60 -12.79 -0.60 8.50
N VAL A 61 -12.28 0.56 8.89
CA VAL A 61 -12.86 1.38 9.96
C VAL A 61 -12.73 2.87 9.62
N PRO A 62 -13.65 3.74 10.07
CA PRO A 62 -13.65 5.17 9.74
C PRO A 62 -12.33 5.93 9.99
N ILE A 63 -11.58 5.60 11.05
CA ILE A 63 -10.29 6.28 11.34
C ILE A 63 -9.19 5.95 10.31
N ALA A 64 -9.30 4.81 9.62
CA ALA A 64 -8.31 4.31 8.67
C ALA A 64 -8.54 4.81 7.23
N TYR A 65 -9.76 5.26 6.91
CA TYR A 65 -10.10 5.68 5.56
C TYR A 65 -9.27 6.88 5.11
N GLY A 66 -8.63 6.74 3.94
CA GLY A 66 -7.76 7.76 3.37
C GLY A 66 -6.47 7.99 4.15
N LYS A 67 -6.01 7.02 4.95
CA LYS A 67 -4.77 7.09 5.73
C LYS A 67 -3.69 6.14 5.22
N ASN A 68 -2.44 6.42 5.59
CA ASN A 68 -1.26 5.59 5.34
C ASN A 68 -1.10 5.16 3.87
N LEU A 69 -1.13 6.14 2.96
CA LEU A 69 -1.20 5.98 1.51
C LEU A 69 0.14 5.61 0.86
N ALA A 70 1.28 5.99 1.45
CA ALA A 70 2.59 5.73 0.86
C ALA A 70 3.01 4.26 1.02
N ASN A 71 3.34 3.59 -0.09
CA ASN A 71 3.75 2.18 -0.05
C ASN A 71 5.15 1.96 0.58
N VAL A 72 6.07 2.92 0.39
CA VAL A 72 7.47 2.77 0.83
C VAL A 72 7.87 3.81 1.88
N LEU A 73 7.55 5.09 1.63
CA LEU A 73 8.03 6.21 2.44
C LEU A 73 6.87 6.94 3.14
N PRO A 74 6.51 6.59 4.39
CA PRO A 74 5.47 7.27 5.18
C PRO A 74 5.72 8.75 5.43
N ILE A 75 6.90 9.27 5.12
CA ILE A 75 7.21 10.70 5.25
C ILE A 75 6.22 11.56 4.48
N TRP A 76 5.72 11.06 3.34
CA TRP A 76 4.69 11.73 2.56
C TRP A 76 3.38 11.80 3.34
N ASP A 77 2.96 10.72 3.98
CA ASP A 77 1.77 10.74 4.83
C ASP A 77 1.89 11.68 6.02
N VAL A 78 3.09 11.82 6.58
CA VAL A 78 3.35 12.79 7.65
C VAL A 78 3.25 14.22 7.11
N MET A 79 3.87 14.50 5.96
CA MET A 79 3.86 15.82 5.33
C MET A 79 2.45 16.27 4.91
N PHE A 80 1.59 15.35 4.49
CA PHE A 80 0.25 15.65 3.99
C PHE A 80 -0.88 15.33 4.98
N GLY A 81 -0.57 14.94 6.22
CA GLY A 81 -1.58 14.74 7.28
C GLY A 81 -2.43 13.47 7.14
N THR A 82 -1.95 12.47 6.40
CA THR A 82 -2.60 11.17 6.21
C THR A 82 -1.98 10.05 7.05
N TYR A 83 -0.95 10.33 7.85
CA TYR A 83 -0.30 9.35 8.72
C TYR A 83 -1.13 9.04 9.98
N ILE A 84 -1.36 7.76 10.27
CA ILE A 84 -1.90 7.26 11.55
C ILE A 84 -1.11 6.04 12.05
N ASN A 85 -1.04 5.90 13.37
CA ASN A 85 -0.54 4.68 14.03
C ASN A 85 -1.08 4.61 15.48
N PRO A 86 -2.38 4.33 15.67
CA PRO A 86 -3.01 4.33 17.00
C PRO A 86 -2.66 3.09 17.85
N GLY A 87 -1.85 2.16 17.35
CA GLY A 87 -1.46 0.93 18.05
C GLY A 87 -1.60 -0.31 17.16
N PRO A 88 -1.53 -1.53 17.73
CA PRO A 88 -1.83 -2.76 17.00
C PRO A 88 -3.21 -2.68 16.32
N CYS A 89 -3.29 -3.10 15.06
CA CYS A 89 -4.55 -3.08 14.32
C CYS A 89 -5.26 -4.44 14.42
N THR A 90 -6.39 -4.46 15.14
CA THR A 90 -7.29 -5.61 15.27
C THR A 90 -8.59 -5.43 14.48
N ALA A 91 -8.65 -4.40 13.63
CA ALA A 91 -9.81 -4.08 12.83
C ALA A 91 -10.06 -5.15 11.74
N PRO A 92 -11.31 -5.31 11.30
CA PRO A 92 -11.62 -5.97 10.04
C PRO A 92 -10.80 -5.40 8.88
N MET A 93 -10.40 -6.25 7.92
CA MET A 93 -9.73 -5.82 6.70
C MET A 93 -10.68 -5.87 5.50
N GLY A 94 -10.37 -5.06 4.49
CA GLY A 94 -11.05 -5.04 3.20
C GLY A 94 -12.05 -3.90 3.08
N SER A 95 -13.07 -4.10 2.25
CA SER A 95 -14.13 -3.12 1.98
C SER A 95 -15.49 -3.69 2.31
N ARG A 96 -15.66 -4.16 3.55
CA ARG A 96 -16.88 -4.83 4.03
C ARG A 96 -18.04 -3.87 4.14
N GLU A 97 -17.80 -2.60 4.50
CA GLU A 97 -18.86 -1.57 4.48
C GLU A 97 -19.51 -1.40 3.10
N MET A 98 -18.75 -1.64 2.02
CA MET A 98 -19.24 -1.50 0.65
C MET A 98 -19.89 -2.79 0.08
N ASP A 99 -20.09 -3.83 0.90
CA ASP A 99 -20.60 -5.16 0.48
C ASP A 99 -19.87 -5.73 -0.77
N ILE A 100 -18.58 -5.40 -0.90
CA ILE A 100 -17.79 -5.87 -2.03
C ILE A 100 -17.54 -7.37 -1.82
N PRO A 101 -17.91 -8.23 -2.78
CA PRO A 101 -17.72 -9.67 -2.64
C PRO A 101 -16.23 -10.00 -2.63
N SER A 102 -15.79 -10.78 -1.65
CA SER A 102 -14.37 -11.13 -1.50
C SER A 102 -13.88 -12.21 -2.47
N THR A 103 -14.78 -13.07 -2.97
CA THR A 103 -14.42 -14.26 -3.77
C THR A 103 -15.15 -14.37 -5.11
N ASN A 104 -16.13 -13.50 -5.38
CA ASN A 104 -16.89 -13.52 -6.63
C ASN A 104 -16.17 -12.69 -7.70
N LEU A 105 -15.30 -13.33 -8.48
CA LEU A 105 -14.49 -12.68 -9.51
C LEU A 105 -15.33 -11.88 -10.54
N PRO A 106 -16.42 -12.42 -11.13
CA PRO A 106 -17.26 -11.62 -12.04
C PRO A 106 -17.81 -10.34 -11.39
N ARG A 107 -18.33 -10.43 -10.16
CA ARG A 107 -18.87 -9.26 -9.45
C ARG A 107 -17.77 -8.27 -9.07
N LEU A 108 -16.56 -8.73 -8.72
CA LEU A 108 -15.40 -7.87 -8.49
C LEU A 108 -14.96 -7.12 -9.76
N LEU A 109 -14.96 -7.78 -10.92
CA LEU A 109 -14.56 -7.18 -12.19
C LEU A 109 -15.53 -6.10 -12.67
N ILE A 110 -16.82 -6.27 -12.41
CA ILE A 110 -17.84 -5.28 -12.79
C ILE A 110 -18.06 -4.21 -11.71
N TRP A 111 -17.59 -4.42 -10.48
CA TRP A 111 -17.81 -3.51 -9.35
C TRP A 111 -17.50 -2.04 -9.65
N PRO A 112 -16.36 -1.68 -10.29
CA PRO A 112 -16.07 -0.28 -10.60
C PRO A 112 -17.09 0.40 -11.52
N VAL A 113 -17.86 -0.37 -12.29
CA VAL A 113 -18.90 0.16 -13.19
C VAL A 113 -20.22 0.38 -12.45
N ILE A 114 -20.51 -0.45 -11.44
CA ILE A 114 -21.80 -0.43 -10.72
C ILE A 114 -21.76 0.33 -9.39
N GLY A 115 -20.59 0.39 -8.74
CA GLY A 115 -20.45 1.01 -7.42
C GLY A 115 -20.10 2.50 -7.46
N TRP A 116 -19.73 3.02 -8.63
CA TRP A 116 -19.33 4.43 -8.83
C TRP A 116 -20.34 5.24 -9.65
N SER A 117 -21.51 4.67 -9.94
CA SER A 117 -22.67 5.33 -10.55
C SER A 117 -23.60 5.91 -9.49
#